data_AF-A0A1B9VMK9-F1
#
_entry.id   AF-A0A1B9VMK9-F1
#
_cell.length_a   1.000
_cell.length_b   1.000
_cell.length_c   1.000
_cell.angle_alpha   90.00
_cell.angle_beta   90.00
_cell.angle_gamma   90.00
#
_symmetry.space_group_name_H-M   'P 1'
#
loop_
_entity.id
_entity.type
_entity.pdbx_description
1 polymer ?
#
loop_
_entity_poly.entity_id
_entity_poly.type
_entity_poly.pdbx_seq_one_letter_code
_entity_poly.pdbx_strand_id
1 'polypeptide(L)'
;MQFFKDTQILLLKTILVSGVLGASTAHAGALFDELPRCDAPMTVYHVRDGLHAAGPVPVIDIVDVAEIAGQSDAQRKCRGTAITDSDPRPVTFDIGWHDPVNGIPYFRGLLEE
;
A
#
# COMPACT_ATOMS: atom_id res chain seq x y z
N MET A 1 43.13 -0.74 59.02
CA MET A 1 44.21 -1.17 58.11
C MET A 1 43.55 -1.73 56.87
N GLN A 2 43.81 -1.08 55.74
CA GLN A 2 43.38 -1.47 54.39
C GLN A 2 44.02 -2.80 54.02
N PHE A 3 43.27 -3.70 53.36
CA PHE A 3 43.80 -4.54 52.28
C PHE A 3 42.62 -4.99 51.40
N PHE A 4 42.26 -4.13 50.44
CA PHE A 4 41.56 -4.52 49.22
C PHE A 4 42.51 -5.40 48.41
N LYS A 5 42.07 -6.58 47.96
CA LYS A 5 42.78 -7.30 46.90
C LYS A 5 41.84 -8.16 46.05
N ASP A 6 41.68 -7.70 44.81
CA ASP A 6 41.39 -8.45 43.60
C ASP A 6 40.00 -9.10 43.41
N THR A 7 38.99 -8.25 43.15
CA THR A 7 37.77 -8.63 42.41
C THR A 7 37.94 -8.28 40.93
N GLN A 8 38.54 -9.17 40.14
CA GLN A 8 38.62 -9.07 38.68
C GLN A 8 38.57 -10.50 38.09
N ILE A 9 37.38 -11.09 38.00
CA ILE A 9 37.14 -12.18 37.03
C ILE A 9 36.24 -11.60 35.95
N LEU A 10 36.92 -11.03 34.96
CA LEU A 10 36.38 -10.52 33.71
C LEU A 10 35.92 -11.74 32.88
N LEU A 11 34.67 -12.17 33.05
CA LEU A 11 34.01 -13.10 32.13
C LEU A 11 33.45 -12.30 30.94
N LEU A 12 34.34 -11.72 30.14
CA LEU A 12 34.05 -11.32 28.76
C LEU A 12 34.41 -12.52 27.87
N LYS A 13 33.40 -13.23 27.35
CA LYS A 13 33.45 -13.98 26.07
C LYS A 13 32.22 -14.85 25.91
N THR A 14 31.18 -14.29 25.32
CA THR A 14 30.07 -14.97 24.60
C THR A 14 29.08 -13.85 24.26
N ILE A 15 28.61 -13.55 23.04
CA ILE A 15 28.51 -14.28 21.78
C ILE A 15 28.45 -13.21 20.68
N LEU A 16 29.32 -13.33 19.67
CA LEU A 16 29.12 -12.74 18.35
C LEU A 16 28.02 -13.56 17.66
N VAL A 17 26.78 -13.07 17.65
CA VAL A 17 25.81 -13.44 16.61
C VAL A 17 25.77 -12.28 15.64
N SER A 18 26.64 -12.38 14.66
CA SER A 18 26.51 -11.73 13.36
C SER A 18 25.27 -12.30 12.67
N GLY A 19 24.10 -11.80 13.06
CA GLY A 19 22.91 -11.86 12.23
C GLY A 19 22.90 -10.61 11.38
N VAL A 20 23.41 -10.72 10.15
CA VAL A 20 23.13 -9.75 9.10
C VAL A 20 21.62 -9.73 8.90
N LEU A 21 20.92 -8.88 9.67
CA LEU A 21 19.66 -8.30 9.23
C LEU A 21 20.05 -7.41 8.06
N GLY A 22 20.25 -8.04 6.91
CA GLY A 22 20.14 -7.36 5.65
C GLY A 22 18.79 -6.68 5.72
N ALA A 23 18.81 -5.37 5.92
CA ALA A 23 17.69 -4.55 5.55
C ALA A 23 17.42 -4.97 4.10
N SER A 24 16.38 -5.79 3.92
CA SER A 24 15.77 -5.98 2.62
C SER A 24 15.22 -4.60 2.33
N THR A 25 16.07 -3.75 1.77
CA THR A 25 15.63 -2.66 0.94
C THR A 25 14.93 -3.36 -0.21
N ALA A 26 13.67 -3.70 0.02
CA ALA A 26 12.71 -3.86 -1.04
C ALA A 26 12.74 -2.50 -1.74
N HIS A 27 13.60 -2.41 -2.74
CA HIS A 27 13.66 -1.29 -3.64
C HIS A 27 12.37 -1.36 -4.44
N ALA A 28 11.28 -0.87 -3.85
CA ALA A 28 9.99 -0.64 -4.49
C ALA A 28 10.07 0.61 -5.39
N GLY A 29 11.22 0.84 -6.03
CA GLY A 29 11.45 1.91 -6.97
C GLY A 29 11.81 1.29 -8.31
N ALA A 30 10.98 1.54 -9.32
CA ALA A 30 11.14 1.14 -10.72
C ALA A 30 10.89 -0.36 -11.08
N LEU A 31 9.68 -0.88 -10.85
CA LEU A 31 9.26 -2.19 -11.40
C LEU A 31 7.93 -2.19 -12.19
N PHE A 32 7.23 -1.05 -12.27
CA PHE A 32 5.92 -1.00 -12.92
C PHE A 32 5.99 -0.13 -14.18
N ASP A 33 6.24 -0.78 -15.32
CA ASP A 33 6.08 -0.17 -16.65
C ASP A 33 4.59 -0.01 -17.03
N GLU A 34 3.70 -0.64 -16.26
CA GLU A 34 2.25 -0.63 -16.47
C GLU A 34 1.52 -0.16 -15.20
N LEU A 35 0.43 0.58 -15.39
CA LEU A 35 -0.47 0.92 -14.28
C LEU A 35 -1.05 -0.33 -13.62
N PRO A 36 -1.34 -0.29 -12.31
CA PRO A 36 -2.09 -1.35 -11.64
C PRO A 36 -3.41 -1.66 -12.33
N ARG A 37 -3.82 -2.93 -12.32
CA ARG A 37 -5.15 -3.34 -12.83
C ARG A 37 -6.26 -2.78 -11.94
N CYS A 38 -7.45 -2.60 -12.52
CA CYS A 38 -8.64 -2.16 -11.78
C CYS A 38 -8.97 -3.11 -10.62
N ASP A 39 -8.91 -4.41 -10.85
CA ASP A 39 -9.26 -5.48 -9.91
C ASP A 39 -8.10 -5.87 -8.96
N ALA A 40 -6.96 -5.20 -9.04
CA ALA A 40 -5.83 -5.53 -8.18
C ALA A 40 -6.18 -5.22 -6.71
N PRO A 41 -5.90 -6.12 -5.74
CA PRO A 41 -6.27 -5.91 -4.35
C PRO A 41 -5.77 -4.57 -3.76
N MET A 42 -4.57 -4.13 -4.14
CA MET A 42 -4.02 -2.83 -3.71
C MET A 42 -4.78 -1.64 -4.30
N THR A 43 -5.20 -1.71 -5.57
CA THR A 43 -6.06 -0.71 -6.21
C THR A 43 -7.36 -0.57 -5.43
N VAL A 44 -8.05 -1.70 -5.19
CA VAL A 44 -9.32 -1.75 -4.47
C VAL A 44 -9.16 -1.18 -3.06
N TYR A 45 -8.09 -1.55 -2.36
CA TYR A 45 -7.77 -1.02 -1.03
C TYR A 45 -7.67 0.51 -1.03
N HIS A 46 -6.87 1.10 -1.93
CA HIS A 46 -6.66 2.55 -1.96
C HIS A 46 -7.91 3.32 -2.37
N VAL A 47 -8.69 2.80 -3.33
CA VAL A 47 -9.95 3.43 -3.74
C VAL A 47 -10.96 3.39 -2.59
N ARG A 48 -11.09 2.24 -1.90
CA ARG A 48 -11.98 2.11 -0.74
C ARG A 48 -11.59 3.08 0.37
N ASP A 49 -10.31 3.14 0.73
CA ASP A 49 -9.79 4.02 1.77
C ASP A 49 -10.05 5.50 1.44
N GLY A 50 -9.81 5.90 0.20
CA GLY A 50 -10.09 7.25 -0.28
C GLY A 50 -11.58 7.61 -0.24
N LEU A 51 -12.47 6.69 -0.65
CA LEU A 51 -13.92 6.91 -0.58
C LEU A 51 -14.41 7.01 0.86
N HIS A 52 -13.90 6.13 1.73
CA HIS A 52 -14.22 6.16 3.16
C HIS A 52 -13.79 7.49 3.81
N ALA A 53 -12.63 8.04 3.43
CA ALA A 53 -12.15 9.32 3.94
C ALA A 53 -12.91 10.54 3.36
N ALA A 54 -13.46 10.45 2.15
CA ALA A 54 -14.09 11.57 1.45
C ALA A 54 -15.58 11.75 1.74
N GLY A 55 -16.28 10.70 2.17
CA GLY A 55 -17.74 10.70 2.26
C GLY A 55 -18.28 10.38 3.66
N PRO A 56 -19.57 10.72 3.93
CA PRO A 56 -20.23 10.31 5.16
C PRO A 56 -20.68 8.84 5.15
N VAL A 57 -20.69 8.20 3.98
CA VAL A 57 -21.17 6.82 3.79
C VAL A 57 -20.00 5.85 3.94
N PRO A 58 -20.02 4.95 4.94
CA PRO A 58 -18.98 3.94 5.10
C PRO A 58 -18.96 2.97 3.91
N VAL A 59 -17.83 2.93 3.19
CA VAL A 59 -17.58 1.89 2.18
C VAL A 59 -16.90 0.69 2.86
N ILE A 60 -17.55 -0.47 2.80
CA ILE A 60 -17.08 -1.72 3.40
C ILE A 60 -16.12 -2.43 2.42
N ASP A 61 -16.52 -2.53 1.16
CA ASP A 61 -15.74 -3.18 0.10
C ASP A 61 -16.09 -2.63 -1.29
N ILE A 62 -15.30 -2.97 -2.30
CA ILE A 62 -15.61 -2.70 -3.71
C ILE A 62 -15.50 -4.00 -4.50
N VAL A 63 -16.60 -4.38 -5.13
CA VAL A 63 -16.75 -5.63 -5.88
C VAL A 63 -17.07 -5.36 -7.36
N ASP A 64 -17.08 -6.42 -8.17
CA ASP A 64 -17.43 -6.39 -9.60
C ASP A 64 -16.63 -5.34 -10.40
N VAL A 65 -15.35 -5.23 -10.07
CA VAL A 65 -14.46 -4.21 -10.63
C VAL A 65 -14.00 -4.61 -12.02
N ALA A 66 -14.23 -3.74 -12.99
CA ALA A 66 -13.82 -3.91 -14.37
C ALA A 66 -13.22 -2.62 -14.95
N GLU A 67 -12.32 -2.79 -15.92
CA GLU A 67 -11.84 -1.70 -16.75
C GLU A 67 -12.94 -1.25 -17.72
N ILE A 68 -13.08 0.07 -17.90
CA ILE A 68 -14.01 0.66 -18.88
C ILE A 68 -13.21 1.34 -20.00
N ALA A 69 -13.83 1.50 -21.18
CA ALA A 69 -13.16 2.01 -22.38
C ALA A 69 -12.46 3.36 -22.14
N GLY A 70 -11.15 3.42 -22.41
CA GLY A 70 -10.34 4.64 -22.27
C GLY A 70 -8.92 4.41 -21.76
N GLN A 71 -8.24 3.34 -22.20
CA GLN A 71 -6.86 3.06 -21.80
C GLN A 71 -5.86 3.98 -22.51
N SER A 72 -4.94 4.54 -21.73
CA SER A 72 -3.64 5.04 -22.21
C SER A 72 -2.56 4.57 -21.25
N ASP A 73 -1.29 4.60 -21.68
CA ASP A 73 -0.16 4.23 -20.82
C ASP A 73 -0.05 5.13 -19.55
N ALA A 74 -0.70 6.30 -19.59
CA ALA A 74 -0.72 7.26 -18.50
C ALA A 74 -1.97 7.20 -17.61
N GLN A 75 -3.05 6.57 -18.08
CA GLN A 75 -4.33 6.54 -17.36
C GLN A 75 -5.18 5.31 -17.71
N ARG A 76 -5.76 4.70 -16.68
CA ARG A 76 -6.73 3.60 -16.77
C ARG A 76 -8.02 4.01 -16.05
N LYS A 77 -9.17 3.70 -16.66
CA LYS A 77 -10.50 3.98 -16.10
C LYS A 77 -11.18 2.70 -15.65
N CYS A 78 -11.80 2.74 -14.48
CA CYS A 78 -12.39 1.58 -13.85
C CYS A 78 -13.81 1.88 -13.35
N ARG A 79 -14.65 0.85 -13.31
CA ARG A 79 -15.96 0.86 -12.68
C ARG A 79 -16.09 -0.35 -11.76
N GLY A 80 -16.81 -0.19 -10.66
CA GLY A 80 -17.16 -1.29 -9.77
C GLY A 80 -18.46 -0.99 -9.00
N THR A 81 -18.69 -1.78 -7.97
CA THR A 81 -19.80 -1.61 -7.04
C THR A 81 -19.26 -1.51 -5.62
N ALA A 82 -19.43 -0.36 -4.98
CA ALA A 82 -19.12 -0.15 -3.58
C ALA A 82 -20.23 -0.77 -2.71
N ILE A 83 -19.86 -1.66 -1.80
CA ILE A 83 -20.76 -2.18 -0.77
C ILE A 83 -20.74 -1.21 0.41
N THR A 84 -21.89 -0.61 0.70
CA THR A 84 -22.08 0.26 1.86
C THR A 84 -22.90 -0.45 2.95
N ASP A 85 -23.13 0.22 4.08
CA ASP A 85 -23.98 -0.28 5.15
C ASP A 85 -25.48 -0.34 4.79
N SER A 86 -25.89 0.48 3.82
CA SER A 86 -27.29 0.69 3.46
C SER A 86 -27.62 -0.01 2.15
N ASP A 87 -26.83 0.24 1.11
CA ASP A 87 -27.06 -0.23 -0.24
C ASP A 87 -25.77 -0.34 -1.08
N PRO A 88 -25.69 -1.29 -2.03
CA PRO A 88 -24.63 -1.30 -3.03
C PRO A 88 -24.76 -0.09 -3.96
N ARG A 89 -23.68 0.69 -4.10
CA ARG A 89 -23.63 1.89 -4.95
C ARG A 89 -22.58 1.73 -6.04
N PRO A 90 -22.88 2.11 -7.28
CA PRO A 90 -21.88 2.03 -8.33
C PRO A 90 -20.79 3.09 -8.09
N VAL A 91 -19.56 2.73 -8.44
CA VAL A 91 -18.36 3.56 -8.24
C VAL A 91 -17.57 3.64 -9.53
N THR A 92 -17.08 4.83 -9.86
CA THR A 92 -16.11 5.04 -10.94
C THR A 92 -14.81 5.56 -10.35
N PHE A 93 -13.68 5.07 -10.87
CA PHE A 93 -12.38 5.53 -10.44
C PHE A 93 -11.33 5.46 -11.54
N ASP A 94 -10.35 6.34 -11.44
CA ASP A 94 -9.22 6.46 -12.34
C ASP A 94 -7.92 6.03 -11.63
N ILE A 95 -7.04 5.38 -12.39
CA ILE A 95 -5.66 5.06 -12.01
C ILE A 95 -4.74 5.79 -12.99
N GLY A 96 -3.71 6.45 -12.50
CA GLY A 96 -2.70 7.07 -13.37
C GLY A 96 -1.38 7.25 -12.65
N TRP A 97 -0.37 7.80 -13.33
CA TRP A 97 0.93 8.04 -12.71
C TRP A 97 0.97 9.38 -11.98
N HIS A 98 1.34 9.34 -10.70
CA HIS A 98 1.81 10.52 -9.99
C HIS A 98 3.28 10.78 -10.32
N ASP A 99 4.09 9.72 -10.31
CA ASP A 99 5.50 9.74 -10.72
C ASP A 99 5.81 8.49 -11.57
N PRO A 100 5.90 8.62 -12.90
CA PRO A 100 6.17 7.49 -13.78
C PRO A 100 7.62 6.98 -13.68
N VAL A 101 8.57 7.81 -13.23
CA VAL A 101 9.98 7.41 -13.09
C VAL A 101 10.14 6.47 -11.91
N ASN A 102 9.44 6.76 -10.82
CA ASN A 102 9.47 5.94 -9.60
C ASN A 102 8.39 4.86 -9.57
N GLY A 103 7.46 4.85 -10.54
CA GLY A 103 6.35 3.90 -10.60
C GLY A 103 5.31 4.13 -9.49
N ILE A 104 5.02 5.39 -9.17
CA ILE A 104 4.05 5.77 -8.12
C ILE A 104 2.70 6.08 -8.76
N PRO A 105 1.68 5.21 -8.62
CA PRO A 105 0.35 5.49 -9.13
C PRO A 105 -0.44 6.40 -8.18
N TYR A 106 -1.39 7.15 -8.72
CA TYR A 106 -2.50 7.74 -7.98
C TYR A 106 -3.79 6.97 -8.24
N PHE A 107 -4.73 7.08 -7.31
CA PHE A 107 -6.08 6.53 -7.40
C PHE A 107 -7.09 7.63 -7.07
N ARG A 108 -8.09 7.85 -7.92
CA ARG A 108 -9.16 8.83 -7.68
C ARG A 108 -10.50 8.20 -7.99
N GLY A 109 -11.40 8.13 -7.01
CA GLY A 109 -12.72 7.54 -7.18
C GLY A 109 -13.85 8.39 -6.62
N LEU A 110 -15.06 8.17 -7.13
CA LEU A 110 -16.30 8.83 -6.71
C LEU A 110 -17.43 7.80 -6.69
N LEU A 111 -18.32 7.86 -5.69
CA LEU A 111 -19.60 7.16 -5.75
C LEU A 111 -20.49 7.85 -6.78
N GLU A 112 -21.14 7.09 -7.66
CA GLU A 112 -22.13 7.64 -8.58
C GLU A 112 -23.42 7.98 -7.80
N GLU A 113 -24.04 9.12 -8.11
CA GLU A 113 -25.30 9.59 -7.49
C GLU A 113 -26.52 8.75 -7.87
#